data_AF-A0A7R9ZAP4-F1
#
_entry.id   AF-A0A7R9ZAP4-F1
#
_cell.length_a   1.000
_cell.length_b   1.000
_cell.length_c   1.000
_cell.angle_alpha   90.00
_cell.angle_beta   90.00
_cell.angle_gamma   90.00
#
_symmetry.space_group_name_H-M   'P 1'
#
loop_
_entity.id
_entity.type
_entity.pdbx_description
1 polymer ?
#
loop_
_entity_poly.entity_id
_entity_poly.type
_entity_poly.pdbx_seq_one_letter_code
_entity_poly.pdbx_strand_id
1 'polypeptide(L)'
;MEDLKVWVYVQHDYTPADRSYPIKQSYVDIILRGCLSISEAFARSFIDTTVGWWHDGNGSSREKISNVDQLTEDKDKDDDHHTWIDDRHFPLYIRSDPDYSQEMGHILDSLIKEHHPEALERRKRY
;
A
#
# COMPACT_ATOMS: atom_id res chain seq x y z
N MET A 1 -37.49 -1.99 3.49
CA MET A 1 -36.34 -1.76 2.61
C MET A 1 -36.03 -3.07 1.94
N GLU A 2 -35.86 -3.08 0.62
CA GLU A 2 -35.33 -4.27 -0.07
C GLU A 2 -33.86 -4.45 0.31
N ASP A 3 -33.44 -5.70 0.53
CA ASP A 3 -32.04 -6.02 0.80
C ASP A 3 -31.20 -5.76 -0.46
N LEU A 4 -30.26 -4.81 -0.36
CA LEU A 4 -29.30 -4.53 -1.42
C LEU A 4 -28.27 -5.67 -1.48
N LYS A 5 -28.19 -6.37 -2.62
CA LYS A 5 -27.19 -7.40 -2.86
C LYS A 5 -26.01 -6.81 -3.62
N VAL A 6 -24.82 -6.87 -3.02
CA VAL A 6 -23.55 -6.43 -3.62
C VAL A 6 -22.63 -7.63 -3.77
N TRP A 7 -21.99 -7.75 -4.93
CA TRP A 7 -20.96 -8.74 -5.20
C TRP A 7 -19.60 -8.07 -5.19
N VAL A 8 -18.68 -8.59 -4.39
CA VAL A 8 -17.30 -8.10 -4.30
C VAL A 8 -16.33 -9.26 -4.52
N TYR A 9 -15.20 -8.96 -5.15
CA TYR A 9 -14.09 -9.90 -5.24
C TYR A 9 -13.21 -9.75 -4.01
N VAL A 10 -12.89 -10.86 -3.37
CA VAL A 10 -12.01 -10.91 -2.20
C VAL A 10 -10.92 -11.93 -2.48
N GLN A 11 -9.68 -11.59 -2.14
CA GLN A 11 -8.58 -12.52 -2.21
C GLN A 11 -8.76 -13.61 -1.15
N HIS A 12 -8.68 -14.89 -1.55
CA HIS A 12 -8.87 -16.01 -0.63
C HIS A 12 -7.76 -16.06 0.44
N ASP A 13 -6.50 -15.91 -0.01
CA ASP A 13 -5.32 -15.90 0.84
C ASP A 13 -4.63 -14.53 0.74
N TYR A 14 -4.82 -13.69 1.76
CA TYR A 14 -4.20 -12.36 1.83
C TYR A 14 -2.73 -12.46 2.23
N THR A 15 -1.87 -11.81 1.46
CA THR A 15 -0.46 -11.59 1.77
C THR A 15 -0.20 -10.09 1.92
N PRO A 16 0.42 -9.62 3.01
CA PRO A 16 0.87 -8.23 3.13
C PRO A 16 1.80 -7.84 1.98
N ALA A 17 1.83 -6.55 1.66
CA ALA A 17 2.79 -6.03 0.69
C ALA A 17 4.23 -6.27 1.15
N ASP A 18 5.10 -6.63 0.20
CA ASP A 18 6.52 -6.88 0.42
C ASP A 18 7.36 -6.26 -0.71
N ARG A 19 8.68 -6.50 -0.71
CA ARG A 19 9.59 -5.96 -1.73
C ARG A 19 9.29 -6.47 -3.14
N SER A 20 8.76 -7.69 -3.27
CA SER A 20 8.40 -8.28 -4.57
C SER A 20 7.05 -7.75 -5.07
N TYR A 21 6.14 -7.44 -4.14
CA TYR A 21 4.79 -6.94 -4.43
C TYR A 21 4.45 -5.71 -3.57
N PRO A 22 5.12 -4.56 -3.80
CA PRO A 22 4.88 -3.36 -3.02
C PRO A 22 3.58 -2.68 -3.44
N ILE A 23 3.03 -1.85 -2.54
CA ILE A 23 1.95 -0.92 -2.85
C ILE A 23 2.47 0.11 -3.84
N LYS A 24 1.79 0.24 -4.98
CA LYS A 24 2.12 1.24 -6.03
C LYS A 24 1.34 2.52 -5.77
N GLN A 25 2.01 3.66 -5.67
CA GLN A 25 1.34 4.94 -5.44
C GLN A 25 0.34 5.29 -6.55
N SER A 26 0.67 4.98 -7.81
CA SER A 26 -0.22 5.18 -8.95
C SER A 26 -1.53 4.39 -8.83
N TYR A 27 -1.55 3.26 -8.11
CA TYR A 27 -2.77 2.53 -7.78
C TYR A 27 -3.55 3.20 -6.64
N VAL A 28 -2.85 3.64 -5.59
CA VAL A 28 -3.44 4.38 -4.47
C VAL A 28 -4.12 5.67 -4.98
N ASP A 29 -3.49 6.38 -5.92
CA ASP A 29 -4.04 7.61 -6.49
C ASP A 29 -5.38 7.37 -7.22
N ILE A 30 -5.51 6.25 -7.93
CA ILE A 30 -6.77 5.85 -8.60
C ILE A 30 -7.86 5.55 -7.56
N ILE A 31 -7.52 4.87 -6.46
CA ILE A 31 -8.49 4.60 -5.39
C ILE A 31 -8.92 5.92 -4.74
N LEU A 32 -7.98 6.77 -4.36
CA LEU A 32 -8.28 8.04 -3.71
C LEU A 32 -9.08 8.98 -4.61
N ARG A 33 -8.81 9.00 -5.92
CA ARG A 33 -9.66 9.70 -6.90
C ARG A 33 -11.10 9.20 -6.86
N GLY A 34 -11.29 7.87 -6.84
CA GLY A 34 -12.61 7.26 -6.71
C GLY A 34 -13.31 7.64 -5.41
N CYS A 35 -12.60 7.58 -4.28
CA CYS A 35 -13.13 7.98 -2.98
C CYS A 35 -13.53 9.47 -2.96
N LEU A 36 -12.66 10.35 -3.47
CA LEU A 36 -12.91 11.80 -3.54
C LEU A 36 -14.08 12.15 -4.46
N SER A 37 -14.36 11.33 -5.48
CA SER A 37 -15.55 11.50 -6.33
C SER A 37 -16.87 11.24 -5.58
N ILE A 38 -16.83 10.53 -4.45
CA ILE A 38 -17.97 10.34 -3.55
C ILE A 38 -18.02 11.49 -2.54
N SER A 39 -16.95 11.66 -1.75
CA SER A 39 -16.77 12.79 -0.83
C SER A 39 -15.38 12.77 -0.20
N GLU A 40 -14.92 13.91 0.32
CA GLU A 40 -13.69 13.97 1.13
C GLU A 40 -13.78 13.11 2.39
N ALA A 41 -14.94 13.08 3.06
CA ALA A 41 -15.16 12.25 4.24
C ALA A 41 -15.00 10.75 3.93
N PHE A 42 -15.43 10.31 2.74
CA PHE A 42 -15.25 8.93 2.29
C PHE A 42 -13.76 8.62 2.02
N ALA A 43 -13.02 9.56 1.43
CA ALA A 43 -11.57 9.41 1.23
C ALA A 43 -10.81 9.32 2.57
N ARG A 44 -11.15 10.17 3.54
CA ARG A 44 -10.60 10.12 4.91
C ARG A 44 -10.90 8.77 5.56
N SER A 45 -12.15 8.34 5.52
CA SER A 45 -12.56 7.04 6.06
C SER A 45 -11.82 5.87 5.39
N PHE A 46 -11.59 5.92 4.08
CA PHE A 46 -10.79 4.91 3.39
C PHE A 46 -9.36 4.87 3.91
N ILE A 47 -8.71 6.03 4.04
CA ILE A 47 -7.33 6.13 4.54
C ILE A 47 -7.22 5.63 5.98
N ASP A 48 -8.15 6.03 6.84
CA ASP A 48 -8.18 5.66 8.27
C ASP A 48 -8.40 4.16 8.51
N THR A 49 -9.24 3.55 7.68
CA THR A 49 -9.64 2.14 7.87
C THR A 49 -8.79 1.16 7.06
N THR A 50 -8.00 1.64 6.11
CA THR A 50 -7.04 0.82 5.39
C THR A 50 -5.79 0.61 6.26
N VAL A 51 -5.36 -0.64 6.39
CA VAL A 51 -4.17 -1.03 7.14
C VAL A 51 -3.11 -1.60 6.21
N GLY A 52 -1.88 -1.75 6.71
CA GLY A 52 -0.78 -2.34 5.93
C GLY A 52 -0.12 -1.36 4.95
N TRP A 53 -0.30 -0.05 5.15
CA TRP A 53 0.46 0.99 4.44
C TRP A 53 1.99 0.83 4.59
N TRP A 54 2.43 0.13 5.64
CA TRP A 54 3.82 -0.24 5.89
C TRP A 54 3.91 -1.56 6.68
N HIS A 55 5.01 -2.31 6.52
CA HIS A 55 5.35 -3.46 7.37
C HIS A 55 6.87 -3.47 7.65
N ASP A 56 7.26 -3.60 8.93
CA ASP A 56 8.65 -3.49 9.40
C ASP A 56 9.57 -4.67 9.04
N GLY A 57 9.23 -5.49 8.03
CA GLY A 57 10.03 -6.65 7.60
C GLY A 57 10.20 -7.78 8.64
N ASN A 58 9.96 -7.53 9.93
CA ASN A 58 9.90 -8.55 10.96
C ASN A 58 8.58 -9.30 10.81
N GLY A 59 8.59 -10.32 9.95
CA GLY A 59 7.46 -11.21 9.78
C GLY A 59 6.91 -11.63 11.14
N SER A 60 5.66 -11.29 11.42
CA SER A 60 4.83 -12.11 12.29
C SER A 60 4.65 -13.45 11.58
N SER A 61 5.70 -14.26 11.63
CA SER A 61 5.67 -15.64 11.20
C SER A 61 4.71 -16.31 12.16
N ARG A 62 3.56 -16.76 11.66
CA ARG A 62 2.85 -17.90 12.26
C ARG A 62 3.91 -18.94 12.59
N GLU A 63 4.05 -19.23 13.88
CA GLU A 63 4.78 -20.34 14.50
C GLU A 63 5.97 -20.92 13.70
N LYS A 64 7.19 -20.47 14.02
CA LYS A 64 8.38 -21.28 13.74
C LYS A 64 8.43 -22.43 14.75
N ILE A 65 7.83 -23.56 14.38
CA ILE A 65 8.11 -24.85 15.01
C ILE A 65 9.58 -25.23 14.73
N SER A 66 10.17 -25.77 15.78
CA SER A 66 11.57 -26.10 16.07
C SER A 66 12.38 -26.85 14.99
N ASN A 67 13.63 -26.38 14.85
CA ASN A 67 14.89 -27.09 14.56
C ASN A 67 14.99 -27.96 13.29
N VAL A 68 15.95 -27.64 12.41
CA VAL A 68 17.21 -28.39 12.19
C VAL A 68 18.12 -27.60 11.22
N ASP A 69 19.37 -27.45 11.65
CA ASP A 69 20.64 -27.15 10.96
C ASP A 69 20.71 -26.24 9.71
N GLN A 70 21.54 -25.21 9.90
CA GLN A 70 22.53 -24.64 8.97
C GLN A 70 22.15 -24.50 7.49
N LEU A 71 21.79 -23.28 7.08
CA LEU A 71 22.31 -22.69 5.85
C LEU A 71 22.51 -21.18 6.04
N THR A 72 23.80 -20.80 6.06
CA THR A 72 24.42 -19.54 5.63
C THR A 72 23.83 -18.21 6.12
N GLU A 73 24.60 -17.55 7.00
CA GLU A 73 24.51 -16.12 7.29
C GLU A 73 24.80 -15.28 6.03
N ASP A 74 23.84 -15.15 5.12
CA ASP A 74 23.85 -14.05 4.16
C ASP A 74 23.43 -12.79 4.91
N LYS A 75 24.44 -12.10 5.46
CA LYS A 75 24.35 -10.74 5.99
C LYS A 75 24.21 -9.74 4.84
N ASP A 76 23.17 -9.89 4.02
CA ASP A 76 22.65 -8.76 3.28
C ASP A 76 21.87 -7.91 4.29
N LYS A 77 22.61 -6.99 4.91
CA LYS A 77 22.08 -5.82 5.61
C LYS A 77 21.42 -4.86 4.61
N ASP A 78 20.52 -5.38 3.81
CA ASP A 78 19.74 -4.58 2.88
C ASP A 78 18.50 -4.12 3.65
N ASP A 79 18.74 -3.12 4.52
CA ASP A 79 17.80 -2.44 5.43
C ASP A 79 16.72 -1.64 4.65
N ASP A 80 16.49 -2.00 3.39
CA ASP A 80 15.60 -1.32 2.44
C ASP A 80 14.40 -2.21 2.10
N HIS A 81 13.75 -2.74 3.13
CA HIS A 81 12.47 -3.42 2.96
C HIS A 81 11.38 -2.38 2.66
N HIS A 82 11.20 -2.03 1.38
CA HIS A 82 10.17 -1.10 0.94
C HIS A 82 8.88 -1.82 0.56
N THR A 83 7.79 -1.52 1.26
CA THR A 83 6.45 -2.10 0.98
C THR A 83 5.52 -1.12 0.25
N TRP A 84 5.98 0.12 0.02
CA TRP A 84 5.25 1.15 -0.68
C TRP A 84 6.20 1.99 -1.53
N ILE A 85 5.91 2.08 -2.84
CA ILE A 85 6.69 2.80 -3.83
C ILE A 85 5.91 3.94 -4.47
N ASP A 86 6.57 5.09 -4.63
CA ASP A 86 6.12 6.24 -5.43
C ASP A 86 6.54 6.05 -6.88
N ASP A 87 5.66 5.42 -7.65
CA ASP A 87 5.84 5.15 -9.08
C ASP A 87 5.17 6.20 -9.98
N ARG A 88 4.75 7.36 -9.46
CA ARG A 88 3.96 8.33 -10.23
C ARG A 88 4.62 8.81 -11.52
N HIS A 89 5.96 8.86 -11.56
CA HIS A 89 6.70 9.32 -12.75
C HIS A 89 6.85 8.22 -13.81
N PHE A 90 6.83 6.96 -13.40
CA PHE A 90 6.98 5.78 -14.25
C PHE A 90 6.02 4.69 -13.73
N PRO A 91 4.70 4.84 -13.97
CA PRO A 91 3.72 4.03 -13.28
C PRO A 91 3.79 2.56 -13.67
N LEU A 92 3.85 1.71 -12.64
CA LEU A 92 3.86 0.25 -12.77
C LEU A 92 2.45 -0.34 -12.74
N TYR A 93 1.45 0.44 -12.36
CA TYR A 93 0.06 0.03 -12.45
C TYR A 93 -0.50 0.38 -13.83
N ILE A 94 -0.83 -0.64 -14.63
CA ILE A 94 -1.23 -0.49 -16.03
C ILE A 94 -2.47 0.40 -16.26
N ARG A 95 -3.31 0.59 -15.23
CA ARG A 95 -4.51 1.44 -15.29
C ARG A 95 -4.34 2.77 -14.55
N SER A 96 -3.10 3.18 -14.28
CA SER A 96 -2.82 4.51 -13.74
C SER A 96 -3.27 5.60 -14.71
N ASP A 97 -3.56 6.78 -14.18
CA ASP A 97 -3.72 8.02 -14.93
C ASP A 97 -2.53 8.92 -14.55
N PRO A 98 -1.43 8.92 -15.34
CA PRO A 98 -0.20 9.62 -14.99
C PRO A 98 -0.41 11.12 -14.84
N ASP A 99 -1.24 11.72 -15.70
CA ASP A 99 -1.51 13.15 -15.69
C ASP A 99 -2.20 13.53 -14.38
N TYR A 100 -3.26 12.80 -14.01
CA TYR A 100 -3.94 13.01 -12.74
C TYR A 100 -3.02 12.79 -11.54
N SER A 101 -2.24 11.70 -11.53
CA SER A 101 -1.32 11.37 -10.44
C SER A 101 -0.27 12.46 -10.21
N GLN A 102 0.25 13.06 -11.29
CA GLN A 102 1.22 14.14 -11.21
C GLN A 102 0.58 15.46 -10.77
N GLU A 103 -0.56 15.83 -11.37
CA GLU A 103 -1.26 17.08 -11.06
C GLU A 103 -1.77 17.09 -9.61
N MET A 104 -2.42 16.00 -9.18
CA MET A 104 -3.09 15.91 -7.88
C MET A 104 -2.21 15.33 -6.77
N GLY A 105 -1.02 14.81 -7.11
CA GLY A 105 -0.16 14.09 -6.17
C GLY A 105 0.11 14.84 -4.87
N HIS A 106 0.30 16.16 -4.93
CA HIS A 106 0.53 17.00 -3.74
C HIS A 106 -0.69 17.10 -2.81
N ILE A 107 -1.91 17.12 -3.35
CA ILE A 107 -3.16 17.12 -2.59
C ILE A 107 -3.36 15.75 -1.94
N LEU A 108 -3.16 14.68 -2.72
CA LEU A 108 -3.27 13.30 -2.24
C LEU A 108 -2.26 13.00 -1.14
N ASP A 109 -1.01 13.43 -1.31
CA ASP A 109 0.03 13.28 -0.29
C ASP A 109 -0.28 14.08 0.96
N SER A 110 -0.84 15.29 0.84
CA SER A 110 -1.29 16.07 1.99
C SER A 110 -2.39 15.35 2.78
N LEU A 111 -3.36 14.76 2.07
CA LEU A 111 -4.43 13.98 2.67
C LEU A 111 -3.90 12.72 3.37
N ILE A 112 -3.02 11.96 2.72
CA ILE A 112 -2.39 10.78 3.32
C ILE A 112 -1.56 11.17 4.55
N LYS A 113 -0.78 12.26 4.45
CA LYS A 113 0.10 12.74 5.52
C LYS A 113 -0.65 13.11 6.79
N GLU A 114 -1.89 13.58 6.66
CA GLU A 114 -2.74 13.92 7.81
C GLU A 114 -3.02 12.70 8.70
N HIS A 115 -3.08 11.50 8.10
CA HIS A 115 -3.52 10.26 8.78
C HIS A 115 -2.39 9.25 8.99
N HIS A 116 -1.48 9.12 8.02
CA HIS A 116 -0.36 8.18 8.05
C HIS A 116 0.97 8.87 7.66
N PRO A 117 1.45 9.86 8.43
CA PRO A 117 2.65 10.62 8.11
C PRO A 117 3.90 9.73 8.03
N GLU A 118 4.06 8.77 8.96
CA GLU A 118 5.23 7.88 8.98
C GLU A 118 5.26 6.91 7.80
N ALA A 119 4.10 6.36 7.42
CA ALA A 119 4.03 5.44 6.28
C ALA A 119 4.37 6.17 4.97
N LEU A 120 3.86 7.40 4.82
CA LEU A 120 4.17 8.24 3.68
C LEU A 120 5.65 8.64 3.63
N GLU A 121 6.27 8.95 4.77
CA GLU A 121 7.70 9.28 4.85
C GLU A 121 8.59 8.08 4.46
N ARG A 122 8.16 6.86 4.77
CA ARG A 122 8.87 5.63 4.41
C ARG A 122 8.65 5.21 2.95
N ARG A 123 7.71 5.83 2.21
CA ARG A 123 7.46 5.55 0.79
C ARG A 123 8.73 5.82 -0.02
N LYS A 124 9.20 4.82 -0.78
CA LYS A 124 10.40 4.94 -1.60
C LYS A 124 10.06 5.42 -3.01
N ARG A 125 10.89 6.29 -3.58
CA ARG A 125 10.73 6.69 -4.98
C ARG A 125 11.21 5.57 -5.90
N TYR A 126 10.40 5.22 -6.90
CA TYR A 126 10.77 4.29 -7.97
C TYR A 126 11.67 4.97 -9.01
#